data_AF-B9XP60-F1
#
_entry.id   AF-B9XP60-F1
#
_cell.length_a   1.000
_cell.length_b   1.000
_cell.length_c   1.000
_cell.angle_alpha   90.00
_cell.angle_beta   90.00
_cell.angle_gamma   90.00
#
_symmetry.space_group_name_H-M   'P 1'
#
loop_
_entity.id
_entity.type
_entity.pdbx_description
1 polymer ?
#
loop_
_entity_poly.entity_id
_entity_poly.type
_entity_poly.pdbx_seq_one_letter_code
_entity_poly.pdbx_strand_id
1 'polypeptide(L)' 'MKKYLVFTYYVGRPLGGVKDFLDAFETVEEALENILDERNRYYQIVDRTNMKTVKEGLAMFKRFSTEGFRAEDSGFEK' A
#
# COMPACT_ATOMS: atom_id res chain seq x y z
N MET A 1 -14.10 13.66 -4.82
CA MET A 1 -13.80 12.96 -6.09
C MET A 1 -12.76 11.88 -5.78
N LYS A 2 -13.03 10.61 -6.09
CA LYS A 2 -12.14 9.47 -5.76
C LYS A 2 -10.75 9.67 -6.37
N LYS A 3 -9.73 9.82 -5.51
CA LYS A 3 -8.34 10.19 -5.85
C LYS A 3 -7.40 8.99 -5.89
N TYR A 4 -7.64 7.98 -5.06
CA TYR A 4 -6.74 6.84 -4.91
C TYR A 4 -7.33 5.59 -5.53
N LEU A 5 -6.58 4.92 -6.40
CA LEU A 5 -6.94 3.63 -7.00
C LEU A 5 -6.29 2.52 -6.17
N VAL A 6 -7.05 1.48 -5.82
CA VAL A 6 -6.54 0.34 -5.06
C VAL A 6 -6.48 -0.87 -5.96
N PHE A 7 -5.32 -1.52 -5.97
CA PHE A 7 -5.12 -2.80 -6.63
C PHE A 7 -4.73 -3.83 -5.57
N THR A 8 -5.22 -5.07 -5.70
CA THR A 8 -4.83 -6.19 -4.86
C THR A 8 -4.55 -7.43 -5.68
N TYR A 9 -3.48 -8.14 -5.35
CA TYR A 9 -3.03 -9.32 -6.09
C TYR A 9 -2.37 -10.33 -5.15
N TYR A 10 -2.33 -11.59 -5.56
CA TYR A 10 -1.72 -12.66 -4.76
C TYR A 10 -0.19 -12.72 -4.97
N VAL A 11 0.53 -13.13 -3.92
CA VAL A 11 1.98 -13.39 -3.98
C VAL A 11 2.29 -14.34 -5.15
N GLY A 12 3.32 -14.01 -5.94
CA GLY A 12 3.75 -14.84 -7.06
C GLY A 12 2.95 -14.64 -8.35
N ARG A 13 1.99 -13.70 -8.39
CA ARG A 13 1.41 -13.22 -9.66
C ARG A 13 2.12 -11.95 -10.14
N PRO A 14 2.29 -11.77 -11.47
CA PRO A 14 2.77 -10.51 -12.03
C PRO A 14 1.80 -9.37 -11.68
N LEU A 15 2.37 -8.22 -11.35
CA LEU A 15 1.66 -7.03 -10.87
C LEU A 15 0.71 -6.44 -11.93
N GLY A 16 -0.38 -5.82 -11.48
CA GLY A 16 -0.87 -4.56 -12.05
C GLY A 16 -1.76 -4.64 -13.30
N GLY A 17 -2.78 -5.50 -13.30
CA GLY A 17 -3.84 -5.47 -14.31
C GLY A 17 -5.15 -4.83 -13.82
N VAL A 18 -6.04 -4.49 -14.76
CA VAL A 18 -7.45 -4.11 -14.44
C VAL A 18 -8.16 -5.19 -13.62
N LYS A 19 -7.73 -6.45 -13.75
CA LYS A 19 -8.25 -7.58 -12.98
C LYS A 19 -7.89 -7.51 -11.49
N ASP A 20 -6.84 -6.77 -11.14
CA ASP A 20 -6.39 -6.58 -9.77
C ASP A 20 -7.00 -5.32 -9.16
N PHE A 21 -7.71 -4.50 -9.95
CA PHE A 21 -8.39 -3.31 -9.46
C PHE A 21 -9.51 -3.69 -8.49
N LEU A 22 -9.44 -3.15 -7.28
CA LEU A 22 -10.43 -3.34 -6.23
C LEU A 22 -11.51 -2.26 -6.33
N ASP A 23 -11.15 -1.00 -6.05
CA ASP A 23 -12.01 0.18 -6.15
C ASP A 23 -11.13 1.45 -6.07
N ALA A 24 -11.77 2.62 -6.10
CA ALA A 24 -11.16 3.91 -5.84
C ALA A 24 -11.77 4.60 -4.61
N PHE A 25 -10.97 5.40 -3.91
CA PHE A 25 -11.32 6.03 -2.62
C PHE A 25 -10.87 7.49 -2.57
N GLU A 26 -11.39 8.25 -1.61
CA GLU A 26 -11.03 9.66 -1.45
C GLU A 26 -9.75 9.86 -0.64
N THR A 27 -9.49 8.98 0.33
CA THR A 27 -8.30 9.02 1.20
C THR A 27 -7.51 7.69 1.17
N VAL A 28 -6.27 7.73 1.65
CA VAL A 28 -5.44 6.51 1.76
C VAL A 28 -5.94 5.62 2.90
N GLU A 29 -6.45 6.24 3.97
CA GLU A 29 -7.00 5.58 5.15
C GLU A 29 -8.23 4.74 4.77
N GLU A 30 -9.16 5.32 4.03
CA GLU A 30 -10.37 4.64 3.53
C GLU A 30 -10.00 3.45 2.63
N ALA A 31 -9.01 3.65 1.74
CA ALA A 31 -8.47 2.58 0.91
C ALA A 31 -7.91 1.42 1.74
N LEU A 32 -7.18 1.71 2.82
CA LEU A 32 -6.61 0.68 3.71
C LEU A 32 -7.68 -0.04 4.52
N GLU A 33 -8.74 0.64 4.96
CA GLU A 33 -9.85 0.01 5.67
C GLU A 33 -10.57 -1.05 4.83
N ASN A 34 -10.65 -0.82 3.52
CA ASN A 34 -11.33 -1.71 2.57
C ASN A 34 -10.47 -2.88 2.04
N ILE A 35 -9.18 -2.93 2.34
CA ILE A 35 -8.32 -4.07 1.99
C ILE A 35 -8.47 -5.18 3.04
N LEU A 36 -8.77 -6.42 2.65
CA LEU A 36 -8.84 -7.53 3.62
C LEU A 36 -7.46 -7.97 4.12
N ASP A 37 -7.34 -8.30 5.41
CA ASP A 37 -6.09 -8.75 6.04
C ASP A 37 -5.75 -10.20 5.66
N GLU A 38 -5.30 -10.40 4.42
CA GLU A 38 -4.93 -11.71 3.89
C GLU A 38 -3.41 -11.88 3.85
N ARG A 39 -2.90 -13.02 4.37
CA ARG A 39 -1.45 -13.32 4.44
C ARG A 39 -0.77 -13.34 3.08
N ASN A 40 -1.48 -13.79 2.05
CA ASN A 40 -0.91 -14.02 0.72
C ASN A 40 -1.31 -12.93 -0.30
N ARG A 41 -1.84 -11.80 0.17
CA ARG A 41 -2.31 -10.71 -0.67
C ARG A 41 -1.42 -9.49 -0.49
N TYR A 42 -1.05 -8.88 -1.60
CA TYR A 42 -0.43 -7.58 -1.65
C TYR A 42 -1.46 -6.54 -2.07
N TYR A 43 -1.18 -5.28 -1.74
CA TYR A 43 -1.94 -4.14 -2.20
C TYR A 43 -1.02 -3.06 -2.75
N GLN A 44 -1.59 -2.25 -3.65
CA GLN A 44 -0.97 -1.05 -4.20
C GLN A 44 -2.03 0.06 -4.24
N ILE A 45 -1.71 1.21 -3.66
CA ILE A 45 -2.55 2.41 -3.67
C ILE A 45 -1.87 3.44 -4.57
N VAL A 46 -2.57 3.87 -5.61
CA VAL A 46 -2.03 4.76 -6.66
C VAL A 46 -2.81 6.08 -6.67
N ASP A 47 -2.12 7.21 -6.70
CA ASP A 47 -2.75 8.52 -6.93
C ASP A 47 -3.14 8.64 -8.41
N ARG A 48 -4.44 8.79 -8.67
CA ARG A 48 -5.02 8.86 -10.01
C ARG A 48 -4.52 10.05 -10.83
N THR A 49 -4.02 11.10 -10.19
CA THR A 49 -3.62 12.35 -10.86
C THR A 49 -2.28 12.21 -11.55
N ASN A 50 -1.32 11.58 -10.86
CA ASN A 50 0.07 11.46 -11.31
C ASN A 50 0.49 10.00 -11.56
N MET A 51 -0.43 9.05 -11.33
CA MET A 51 -0.24 7.61 -11.47
C MET A 51 0.93 7.05 -10.64
N LYS A 52 1.31 7.72 -9.55
CA LYS A 52 2.35 7.25 -8.63
C LYS A 52 1.76 6.39 -7.53
N THR A 53 2.49 5.35 -7.15
CA THR A 53 2.17 4.57 -5.96
C THR A 53 2.46 5.40 -4.73
N VAL A 54 1.45 5.59 -3.88
CA VAL A 54 1.56 6.34 -2.62
C VAL A 54 1.74 5.41 -1.42
N LYS A 55 1.29 4.15 -1.54
CA LYS A 55 1.47 3.13 -0.51
C LYS A 55 1.34 1.74 -1.13
N GLU A 56 2.16 0.80 -0.69
CA GLU A 56 2.08 -0.60 -1.10
C GLU A 56 2.59 -1.51 0.02
N GLY A 57 2.27 -2.80 -0.07
CA GLY A 57 2.77 -3.80 0.87
C GLY A 57 1.90 -5.04 0.95
N LEU A 58 2.21 -5.91 1.92
CA LEU A 58 1.37 -7.05 2.25
C LEU A 58 0.12 -6.57 3.00
N ALA A 59 -1.05 -7.08 2.60
CA ALA A 59 -2.33 -6.70 3.16
C ALA A 59 -2.40 -6.95 4.68
N MET A 60 -1.85 -8.07 5.16
CA MET A 60 -1.76 -8.36 6.59
C MET A 60 -0.96 -7.32 7.41
N PHE A 61 -0.14 -6.49 6.77
CA PHE A 61 0.65 -5.43 7.41
C PHE A 61 0.21 -4.02 6.98
N LYS A 62 -0.98 -3.86 6.39
CA LYS A 62 -1.48 -2.57 5.87
C LYS A 62 -1.52 -1.44 6.92
N ARG A 63 -1.64 -1.80 8.21
CA ARG A 63 -1.65 -0.89 9.36
C ARG A 63 -0.29 -0.71 10.04
N PHE A 64 0.75 -1.39 9.57
CA PHE A 64 2.07 -1.29 10.16
C PHE A 64 2.70 0.07 9.80
N SER A 65 3.19 0.78 10.81
CA SER A 65 3.98 2.01 10.66
C SER A 65 5.43 1.73 11.05
N THR A 66 6.36 2.16 10.19
CA THR A 66 7.81 2.10 10.46
C THR A 66 8.30 3.32 11.25
N GLU A 67 7.43 4.23 11.66
CA GLU A 67 7.82 5.46 12.39
C GLU A 67 8.52 5.14 13.71
N GLY A 68 8.19 4.02 14.36
CA GLY A 68 8.90 3.52 15.55
C GLY A 68 10.27 2.88 15.27
N PHE A 69 10.64 2.69 14.00
CA PHE A 69 11.91 2.09 13.57
C PHE A 69 12.86 3.12 12.94
N ARG A 70 12.53 4.42 12.96
CA ARG A 70 13.50 5.47 12.63
C ARG A 70 14.58 5.44 13.72
N ALA A 71 15.62 4.66 13.44
CA ALA A 71 16.81 4.57 14.25
C ALA A 71 17.29 5.99 14.58
N GLU A 72 17.54 6.24 15.86
CA GLU A 72 18.47 7.30 16.24
C GLU A 72 19.72 7.09 15.39
N ASP A 73 20.06 8.11 14.60
CA ASP A 73 21.33 8.22 13.89
C ASP A 73 22.44 8.01 14.92
N SER A 74 22.87 6.76 15.05
CA SER A 74 23.99 6.38 15.91
C SER A 74 25.22 6.82 15.15
N GLY A 75 25.62 8.07 15.40
CA GLY A 75 26.89 8.64 14.99
C GLY A 75 28.02 7.74 15.49
N PHE A 76 28.43 6.81 14.65
CA PHE A 76 29.67 6.06 14.81
C PHE A 76 30.76 6.90 14.13
N GLU A 77 31.26 7.90 14.84
CA GLU A 77 32.55 8.51 14.49
C GLU A 77 33.64 7.44 14.69
N LYS A 78 34.43 7.22 13.63
CA LYS A 78 35.61 6.36 13.64
C LYS A 78 36.82 7.07 14.21
#